data_AF-A0A5N0IKA6-F1
#
_entry.id   AF-A0A5N0IKA6-F1
#
_cell.length_a   1.000
_cell.length_b   1.000
_cell.length_c   1.000
_cell.angle_alpha   90.00
_cell.angle_beta   90.00
_cell.angle_gamma   90.00
#
_symmetry.space_group_name_H-M   'P 1'
#
loop_
_entity.id
_entity.type
_entity.pdbx_description
1 polymer ?
#
loop_
_entity_poly.entity_id
_entity_poly.type
_entity_poly.pdbx_seq_one_letter_code
_entity_poly.pdbx_strand_id
1 'polypeptide(L)'
;MSGLGYSAPAALAVAAVCTLEFTILRTGLFRRPGYWLSILIVLGFQIPVDGWLTKLSAPVVCYNQRQTSGVRLWLDIPVEDFLFGFALVTAVLLLWEGQRAGR
;
A
#
# COMPACT_ATOMS: atom_id res chain seq x y z
N MET A 1 -1.26 22.71 11.87
CA MET A 1 -1.06 21.91 10.64
C MET A 1 -1.90 20.66 10.81
N SER A 2 -2.89 20.46 9.93
CA SER A 2 -4.00 19.51 10.06
C SER A 2 -3.55 18.12 10.52
N GLY A 3 -4.13 17.61 11.61
CA GLY A 3 -3.91 16.27 12.17
C GLY A 3 -4.38 15.11 11.27
N LEU A 4 -4.49 15.36 9.97
CA LEU A 4 -4.72 14.39 8.91
C LEU A 4 -3.36 13.80 8.47
N GLY A 5 -2.56 13.35 9.42
CA GLY A 5 -1.25 12.74 9.14
C GLY A 5 -1.30 11.68 8.03
N TYR A 6 -0.13 11.23 7.56
CA TYR A 6 0.14 10.22 6.52
C TYR A 6 -0.91 9.09 6.33
N SER A 7 -1.64 8.72 7.38
CA SER A 7 -2.84 7.88 7.36
C SER A 7 -3.96 8.34 6.40
N ALA A 8 -4.25 9.65 6.31
CA ALA A 8 -5.30 10.18 5.45
C ALA A 8 -5.00 10.01 3.95
N PRO A 9 -3.81 10.40 3.42
CA PRO A 9 -3.47 10.13 2.03
C PRO A 9 -3.34 8.63 1.73
N ALA A 10 -2.86 7.80 2.68
CA ALA A 10 -2.81 6.35 2.50
C ALA A 10 -4.21 5.73 2.35
N ALA A 11 -5.16 6.11 3.22
CA ALA A 11 -6.54 5.64 3.14
C ALA A 11 -7.24 6.14 1.85
N LEU A 12 -7.00 7.40 1.46
CA LEU A 12 -7.52 7.95 0.21
C LEU A 12 -6.95 7.23 -1.02
N ALA A 13 -5.66 6.87 -1.01
CA ALA A 13 -5.04 6.12 -2.10
C ALA A 13 -5.69 4.74 -2.27
N VAL A 14 -5.92 4.01 -1.18
CA VAL A 14 -6.63 2.72 -1.23
C VAL A 14 -8.06 2.90 -1.76
N ALA A 15 -8.79 3.89 -1.25
CA ALA A 15 -10.15 4.18 -1.71
C ALA A 15 -10.19 4.53 -3.20
N ALA A 16 -9.24 5.35 -3.69
CA ALA A 16 -9.15 5.74 -5.08
C ALA A 16 -8.90 4.54 -6.00
N VAL A 17 -7.97 3.66 -5.62
CA VAL A 17 -7.61 2.46 -6.39
C VAL A 17 -8.75 1.45 -6.44
N CYS A 18 -9.41 1.20 -5.31
CA CYS A 18 -10.62 0.38 -5.27
C CYS A 18 -11.72 0.97 -6.15
N THR A 19 -11.94 2.29 -6.07
CA THR A 19 -12.94 2.97 -6.91
C THR A 19 -12.60 2.83 -8.39
N LEU A 20 -11.34 3.03 -8.79
CA LEU A 20 -10.86 2.86 -10.16
C LEU A 20 -11.14 1.45 -10.70
N GLU A 21 -10.82 0.41 -9.93
CA GLU A 21 -11.08 -0.97 -10.35
C GLU A 21 -12.58 -1.28 -10.43
N PHE A 22 -13.38 -0.89 -9.43
CA PHE A 22 -14.80 -1.25 -9.40
C PHE A 22 -15.68 -0.40 -10.33
N THR A 23 -15.35 0.88 -10.53
CA THR A 23 -16.23 1.82 -11.25
C THR A 23 -15.79 2.09 -12.68
N ILE A 24 -14.48 2.16 -12.96
CA ILE A 24 -13.96 2.63 -14.25
C ILE A 24 -13.46 1.45 -15.09
N LEU A 25 -12.55 0.64 -14.56
CA LEU A 25 -11.82 -0.35 -15.34
C LEU A 25 -12.49 -1.73 -15.35
N ARG A 26 -13.11 -2.15 -14.23
CA ARG A 26 -13.76 -3.47 -14.04
C ARG A 26 -12.92 -4.62 -14.60
N THR A 27 -11.61 -4.58 -14.42
CA THR A 27 -10.69 -5.55 -15.06
C THR A 27 -10.78 -6.94 -14.43
N GLY A 28 -11.34 -7.04 -13.22
CA GLY A 28 -11.43 -8.28 -12.47
C GLY A 28 -10.07 -8.72 -11.94
N LEU A 29 -9.13 -7.78 -11.79
CA LEU A 29 -7.75 -8.02 -11.39
C LEU A 29 -7.68 -8.75 -10.04
N PHE A 30 -8.52 -8.35 -9.09
CA PHE A 30 -8.62 -9.00 -7.77
C PHE A 30 -9.08 -10.46 -7.81
N ARG A 31 -9.68 -10.93 -8.92
CA ARG A 31 -10.10 -12.34 -9.07
C ARG A 31 -8.98 -13.20 -9.67
N ARG A 32 -7.88 -12.60 -10.14
CA ARG A 32 -6.78 -13.35 -10.77
C ARG A 32 -5.80 -13.84 -9.70
N PRO A 33 -5.43 -15.14 -9.69
CA PRO A 33 -4.47 -15.66 -8.71
C PRO A 33 -3.07 -15.03 -8.86
N GLY A 34 -2.70 -14.63 -10.09
CA GLY A 34 -1.43 -13.94 -10.34
C GLY A 34 -1.31 -12.61 -9.61
N TYR A 35 -2.41 -11.86 -9.45
CA TYR A 35 -2.42 -10.62 -8.68
C TYR A 35 -2.05 -10.88 -7.21
N TRP A 36 -2.67 -11.88 -6.60
CA TRP A 36 -2.40 -12.26 -5.21
C TRP A 36 -0.97 -12.78 -5.03
N LEU A 37 -0.44 -13.50 -6.02
CA LEU A 37 0.96 -13.92 -5.99
C LEU A 37 1.91 -12.71 -6.04
N SER A 38 1.62 -11.70 -6.88
CA SER A 38 2.39 -10.46 -6.92
C SER A 38 2.36 -9.72 -5.58
N ILE A 39 1.17 -9.58 -4.99
CA ILE A 39 1.02 -8.97 -3.65
C ILE A 39 1.80 -9.76 -2.60
N LEU A 40 1.73 -11.10 -2.64
CA LEU A 40 2.46 -11.96 -1.71
C LEU A 40 3.98 -11.77 -1.84
N ILE A 41 4.51 -11.71 -3.06
CA ILE A 41 5.94 -11.48 -3.30
C ILE A 41 6.35 -10.11 -2.75
N VAL A 42 5.60 -9.05 -3.09
CA VAL A 42 5.89 -7.70 -2.60
C VAL A 42 5.86 -7.66 -1.08
N LEU A 43 4.83 -8.20 -0.43
CA LEU A 43 4.75 -8.27 1.03
C LEU A 43 5.88 -9.09 1.64
N GLY A 44 6.30 -10.19 0.99
CA GLY A 44 7.41 -11.03 1.43
C GLY A 44 8.75 -10.30 1.51
N PHE A 45 8.98 -9.30 0.64
CA PHE A 45 10.16 -8.44 0.71
C PHE A 45 9.91 -7.17 1.53
N GLN A 46 8.70 -6.62 1.49
CA GLN A 46 8.34 -5.39 2.17
C GLN A 46 8.41 -5.57 3.69
N ILE A 47 7.81 -6.64 4.24
CA ILE A 47 7.78 -6.89 5.69
C ILE A 47 9.17 -6.95 6.33
N PRO A 48 10.14 -7.74 5.83
CA PRO A 48 11.46 -7.80 6.45
C PRO A 48 12.27 -6.51 6.27
N VAL A 49 12.13 -5.82 5.13
CA VAL A 49 12.86 -4.56 4.87
C VAL A 49 12.31 -3.41 5.71
N ASP A 50 11.00 -3.22 5.68
CA ASP A 50 10.33 -2.17 6.45
C ASP A 50 10.52 -2.43 7.95
N GLY A 51 10.34 -3.67 8.40
CA GLY A 51 10.54 -4.05 9.80
C GLY A 51 11.98 -3.84 10.28
N TRP A 52 12.97 -3.99 9.39
CA TRP A 52 14.37 -3.68 9.70
C TRP A 52 14.60 -2.16 9.79
N LEU A 53 14.00 -1.37 8.89
CA LEU A 53 14.14 0.08 8.84
C LEU A 53 13.42 0.82 9.98
N THR A 54 12.30 0.27 10.46
CA THR A 54 11.45 0.87 11.51
C THR A 54 11.75 0.36 12.92
N LYS A 55 12.77 -0.49 13.08
CA LYS A 55 13.11 -1.13 14.36
C LYS A 55 13.41 -0.10 15.47
N LEU A 56 12.71 -0.19 16.60
CA LEU A 56 12.86 0.76 17.72
C LEU A 56 14.23 0.74 18.40
N SER A 57 15.00 -0.35 18.28
CA SER A 57 16.34 -0.45 18.90
C SER A 57 17.42 0.36 18.18
N ALA A 58 17.24 0.67 16.90
CA ALA A 58 18.15 1.47 16.08
C ALA A 58 17.37 2.08 14.91
N PRO A 59 16.51 3.09 15.17
CA PRO A 59 15.62 3.61 14.15
C PRO A 59 16.42 4.32 13.06
N VAL A 60 16.48 3.71 11.86
CA VAL A 60 17.05 4.35 10.66
C VAL A 60 16.02 5.33 10.09
N VAL A 61 14.73 4.95 10.12
CA VAL A 61 13.60 5.79 9.70
C VAL A 61 12.76 6.20 10.90
N CYS A 62 12.90 7.47 11.31
CA CYS A 62 12.09 8.07 12.38
C CYS A 62 10.83 8.73 11.83
N TYR A 63 9.71 8.02 11.87
CA TYR A 63 8.40 8.60 11.61
C TYR A 63 7.96 9.54 12.74
N ASN A 64 7.49 10.73 12.40
CA ASN A 64 6.93 11.66 13.37
C ASN A 64 5.56 11.14 13.85
N GLN A 65 5.49 10.71 15.11
CA GLN A 65 4.27 10.19 15.74
C GLN A 65 3.03 11.09 15.61
N ARG A 66 3.20 12.41 15.43
CA ARG A 66 2.09 13.34 15.20
C ARG A 66 1.45 13.23 13.82
N GLN A 67 2.08 12.51 12.89
CA GLN A 67 1.62 12.34 11.51
C GLN A 67 1.29 10.89 11.16
N THR A 68 1.41 9.94 12.08
CA THR A 68 1.09 8.53 11.85
C THR A 68 -0.01 8.12 12.83
N SER A 69 -0.90 7.19 12.45
CA SER A 69 -2.02 6.77 13.31
C SER A 69 -1.57 6.11 14.62
N GLY A 70 -0.28 5.74 14.71
CA GLY A 70 0.29 5.02 15.85
C GLY A 70 0.03 3.52 15.79
N VAL A 71 -0.76 3.04 14.81
CA VAL A 71 -1.03 1.61 14.61
C VAL A 71 0.16 0.99 13.89
N ARG A 72 0.92 0.18 14.63
CA ARG A 72 2.07 -0.57 14.12
C ARG A 72 1.76 -2.06 14.10
N LEU A 73 2.19 -2.75 13.05
CA LEU A 73 1.82 -4.14 12.78
C LEU A 73 3.07 -5.00 12.49
N TRP A 74 3.07 -6.22 13.03
CA TRP A 74 4.06 -7.32 12.88
C TRP A 74 5.51 -7.04 13.31
N LEU A 75 6.10 -5.89 12.98
CA LEU A 75 7.51 -5.54 13.25
C LEU A 75 7.71 -4.02 13.42
N ASP A 76 6.81 -3.36 14.14
CA ASP A 76 6.80 -1.89 14.36
C ASP A 76 6.58 -1.03 13.10
N ILE A 77 6.17 -1.66 12.00
CA ILE A 77 5.89 -1.02 10.71
C ILE A 77 4.55 -0.27 10.78
N PRO A 78 4.45 0.99 10.34
CA PRO A 78 3.18 1.71 10.23
C PRO A 78 2.20 0.97 9.33
N VAL A 79 0.95 0.81 9.76
CA VAL A 79 -0.10 0.19 8.92
C VAL A 79 -0.29 0.93 7.59
N GLU A 80 0.01 2.23 7.59
CA GLU A 80 -0.06 3.10 6.42
C GLU A 80 0.87 2.67 5.29
N ASP A 81 2.06 2.13 5.60
CA ASP A 81 3.03 1.69 4.58
C ASP A 81 2.53 0.44 3.84
N PHE A 82 1.77 -0.42 4.52
CA PHE A 82 1.06 -1.53 3.88
C PHE A 82 -0.07 -1.06 2.97
N LEU A 83 -0.86 -0.09 3.44
CA LEU A 83 -1.96 0.48 2.65
C LEU A 83 -1.45 1.20 1.40
N PHE A 84 -0.38 1.98 1.55
CA PHE A 84 0.24 2.70 0.45
C PHE A 84 0.91 1.74 -0.55
N GLY A 85 1.69 0.77 -0.06
CA GLY A 85 2.31 -0.25 -0.90
C GLY A 85 1.28 -1.04 -1.70
N PHE A 86 0.18 -1.46 -1.07
CA PHE A 86 -0.94 -2.11 -1.73
C PHE A 86 -1.57 -1.21 -2.81
N ALA A 87 -1.87 0.04 -2.48
CA ALA A 87 -2.48 0.99 -3.42
C ALA A 87 -1.58 1.22 -4.64
N LEU A 88 -0.27 1.40 -4.42
CA LEU A 88 0.72 1.63 -5.48
C LEU A 88 0.79 0.44 -6.45
N VAL A 89 1.01 -0.78 -5.92
CA VAL A 89 1.12 -1.98 -6.76
C VAL A 89 -0.17 -2.21 -7.55
N THR A 90 -1.30 -2.08 -6.89
CA THR A 90 -2.61 -2.26 -7.52
C THR A 90 -2.85 -1.20 -8.60
N ALA A 91 -2.54 0.08 -8.34
CA ALA A 91 -2.68 1.14 -9.33
C ALA A 91 -1.84 0.88 -10.58
N VAL A 92 -0.58 0.47 -10.43
CA VAL A 92 0.32 0.17 -11.56
C VAL A 92 -0.24 -0.99 -12.38
N LEU A 93 -0.67 -2.08 -11.75
CA LEU A 93 -1.23 -3.23 -12.45
C LEU A 93 -2.56 -2.89 -13.15
N LEU A 94 -3.41 -2.08 -12.52
CA LEU A 94 -4.67 -1.61 -13.11
C LEU A 94 -4.45 -0.76 -14.36
N LEU A 95 -3.55 0.23 -14.27
CA LEU A 95 -3.22 1.08 -15.41
C LEU A 95 -2.62 0.26 -16.55
N TRP A 96 -1.76 -0.71 -16.22
CA TRP A 96 -1.16 -1.60 -17.21
C TRP A 96 -2.21 -2.45 -17.93
N GLU A 97 -3.12 -3.11 -17.20
CA GLU A 97 -4.20 -3.91 -17.80
C GLU A 97 -5.18 -3.03 -18.60
N GLY A 98 -5.47 -1.82 -18.12
CA GLY A 98 -6.31 -0.85 -18.85
C GLY A 98 -5.70 -0.44 -20.19
N GLN A 99 -4.39 -0.16 -20.25
CA GLN A 99 -3.68 0.10 -21.50
C GLN A 99 -3.67 -1.11 -22.44
N ARG A 100 -3.62 -2.31 -21.88
CA ARG A 100 -3.64 -3.56 -22.65
C ARG A 100 -4.99 -3.86 -23.29
N ALA A 101 -6.09 -3.54 -22.60
CA ALA A 101 -7.45 -3.74 -23.10
C ALA A 101 -7.87 -2.72 -24.18
N GLY A 102 -7.20 -1.56 -24.23
CA GLY A 102 -7.44 -0.53 -25.24
C GLY A 102 -6.61 -0.68 -26.53
N ARG A 103 -5.74 -1.69 -26.62
CA ARG A 103 -4.98 -2.05 -27.83
C ARG A 103 -5.58 -3.30 -28.47
#